data_AF-A0A0N4U0N2-F1
#
_entry.id   AF-A0A0N4U0N2-F1
#
_cell.length_a   1.000
_cell.length_b   1.000
_cell.length_c   1.000
_cell.angle_alpha   90.00
_cell.angle_beta   90.00
_cell.angle_gamma   90.00
#
_symmetry.space_group_name_H-M   'P 1'
#
loop_
_entity.id
_entity.type
_entity.pdbx_description
1 polymer ?
#
loop_
_entity_poly.entity_id
_entity_poly.type
_entity_poly.pdbx_seq_one_letter_code
_entity_poly.pdbx_strand_id
1 'polypeptide(L)'
;MFCNWTWIKGILWNDSGGYRKMPSHKYQVSDFRQAPYLMTGSGIGSGLRIVEVGGIGNIYPVIKCDKFFDLKAICTKSDMPNAFVFGPGAGPWHVIGSNCEMVADANFVNPSNPVIASKIIKINADNKAYELSTTNSSYFSLMANLALSNANEPADVVHIHVKKRLTDTNFPESVRRTVGAYYGKNLVSIAGIFLVKAGKIKMHVMPNFPSPNYCWKSADEVREWLKYFEMSAPVICACVIHSTNNEERKLRMEHTHCYSEHGDGGHYHCDLSPEIVEYEGYFAPAESVYRIDLV
;
A
#
# COMPACT_ATOMS: atom_id res chain seq x y z
N MET A 1 -18.93 -12.27 8.96
CA MET A 1 -18.43 -13.67 8.97
C MET A 1 -16.95 -13.59 9.30
N PHE A 2 -16.53 -14.02 10.50
CA PHE A 2 -15.13 -13.92 10.93
C PHE A 2 -14.26 -14.80 10.02
N CYS A 3 -13.23 -14.19 9.43
CA CYS A 3 -12.32 -14.89 8.53
C CYS A 3 -11.50 -15.90 9.35
N ASN A 4 -11.75 -17.20 9.18
CA ASN A 4 -11.06 -18.22 9.95
C ASN A 4 -9.63 -18.41 9.39
N TRP A 5 -8.63 -18.06 10.19
CA TRP A 5 -7.21 -17.92 9.87
C TRP A 5 -6.54 -19.14 9.23
N THR A 6 -6.94 -20.35 9.64
CA THR A 6 -6.40 -21.61 9.10
C THR A 6 -6.65 -21.75 7.59
N TRP A 7 -7.69 -21.11 7.07
CA TRP A 7 -8.09 -21.24 5.68
C TRP A 7 -7.34 -20.28 4.75
N ILE A 8 -7.11 -19.02 5.15
CA ILE A 8 -6.29 -18.07 4.35
C ILE A 8 -4.89 -18.66 4.12
N LYS A 9 -4.28 -19.23 5.17
CA LYS A 9 -3.03 -19.99 5.05
C LYS A 9 -3.20 -21.10 4.01
N GLY A 10 -4.16 -22.02 4.14
CA GLY A 10 -4.35 -23.10 3.16
C GLY A 10 -4.51 -22.64 1.70
N ILE A 11 -5.22 -21.54 1.43
CA ILE A 11 -5.55 -21.10 0.06
C ILE A 11 -4.35 -20.51 -0.66
N LEU A 12 -3.70 -19.51 -0.05
CA LEU A 12 -2.51 -18.88 -0.62
C LEU A 12 -1.35 -19.90 -0.71
N TRP A 13 -1.39 -20.94 0.13
CA TRP A 13 -0.45 -22.05 0.08
C TRP A 13 -0.77 -23.10 -0.99
N ASN A 14 -2.03 -23.24 -1.44
CA ASN A 14 -2.42 -24.23 -2.46
C ASN A 14 -2.51 -23.65 -3.87
N ASP A 15 -3.02 -22.43 -4.04
CA ASP A 15 -3.08 -21.74 -5.33
C ASP A 15 -1.96 -20.68 -5.42
N SER A 16 -1.09 -20.78 -6.43
CA SER A 16 0.02 -19.83 -6.58
C SER A 16 -0.36 -18.58 -7.37
N GLY A 17 -1.64 -18.45 -7.76
CA GLY A 17 -2.19 -17.24 -8.37
C GLY A 17 -1.48 -16.84 -9.67
N GLY A 18 -0.76 -17.76 -10.30
CA GLY A 18 0.07 -17.47 -11.48
C GLY A 18 1.55 -17.24 -11.22
N TYR A 19 2.13 -17.71 -10.11
CA TYR A 19 3.58 -17.71 -9.90
C TYR A 19 4.14 -19.09 -9.56
N ARG A 20 5.45 -19.29 -9.66
CA ARG A 20 6.11 -20.49 -9.10
C ARG A 20 6.31 -20.31 -7.60
N LYS A 21 5.83 -21.29 -6.81
CA LYS A 21 6.02 -21.33 -5.35
C LYS A 21 7.43 -21.73 -4.96
N MET A 22 7.91 -21.15 -3.87
CA MET A 22 9.14 -21.57 -3.20
C MET A 22 8.86 -22.64 -2.13
N PRO A 23 9.81 -23.55 -1.85
CA PRO A 23 9.68 -24.51 -0.75
C PRO A 23 9.46 -23.78 0.59
N SER A 24 8.57 -24.33 1.40
CA SER A 24 8.22 -23.77 2.71
C SER A 24 9.15 -24.26 3.81
N HIS A 25 9.67 -23.33 4.59
CA HIS A 25 10.33 -23.57 5.87
C HIS A 25 9.57 -22.78 6.96
N LYS A 26 9.78 -23.09 8.25
CA LYS A 26 9.24 -22.24 9.32
C LYS A 26 9.90 -20.86 9.23
N TYR A 27 9.17 -19.85 8.76
CA TYR A 27 9.64 -18.47 8.79
C TYR A 27 9.16 -17.81 10.09
N GLN A 28 10.10 -17.19 10.82
CA GLN A 28 9.74 -16.14 11.77
C GLN A 28 9.34 -14.91 10.95
N VAL A 29 8.31 -14.17 11.39
CA VAL A 29 7.95 -12.89 10.79
C VAL A 29 9.19 -11.99 10.82
N SER A 30 9.58 -11.45 9.67
CA SER A 30 10.68 -10.50 9.63
C SER A 30 10.29 -9.25 10.41
N ASP A 31 11.13 -8.86 11.37
CA ASP A 31 10.97 -7.60 12.08
C ASP A 31 11.10 -6.45 11.06
N PHE A 32 10.00 -5.76 10.79
CA PHE A 32 9.99 -4.69 9.77
C PHE A 32 10.88 -3.50 10.14
N ARG A 33 11.40 -3.41 11.38
CA ARG A 33 12.41 -2.40 11.74
C ARG A 33 13.79 -2.70 11.18
N GLN A 34 14.05 -3.97 10.86
CA GLN A 34 15.33 -4.42 10.35
C GLN A 34 15.39 -4.30 8.82
N ALA A 35 16.60 -4.27 8.28
CA ALA A 35 16.81 -4.36 6.84
C ALA A 35 16.19 -5.67 6.29
N PRO A 36 15.60 -5.65 5.09
CA PRO A 36 15.55 -4.51 4.16
C PRO A 36 14.36 -3.55 4.38
N TYR A 37 13.50 -3.79 5.37
CA TYR A 37 12.25 -3.05 5.56
C TYR A 37 12.48 -1.66 6.15
N LEU A 38 13.21 -1.54 7.27
CA LEU A 38 13.54 -0.26 7.90
C LEU A 38 12.30 0.63 8.19
N MET A 39 11.20 0.00 8.60
CA MET A 39 9.95 0.64 9.03
C MET A 39 9.97 1.00 10.51
N THR A 40 9.03 1.85 10.95
CA THR A 40 8.90 2.24 12.37
C THR A 40 8.23 1.18 13.25
N GLY A 41 7.44 0.28 12.65
CA GLY A 41 6.77 -0.84 13.33
C GLY A 41 7.53 -2.15 13.18
N SER A 42 7.38 -3.06 14.15
CA SER A 42 8.02 -4.39 14.13
C SER A 42 7.35 -5.39 13.20
N GLY A 43 6.10 -5.16 12.81
CA GLY A 43 5.30 -6.11 12.06
C GLY A 43 3.82 -5.74 12.07
N ILE A 44 3.00 -6.62 11.49
CA ILE A 44 1.54 -6.49 11.54
C ILE A 44 1.06 -7.11 12.85
N GLY A 45 0.45 -6.28 13.68
CA GLY A 45 -0.05 -6.68 14.98
C GLY A 45 -1.50 -7.15 14.99
N SER A 46 -2.00 -7.43 16.19
CA SER A 46 -3.40 -7.74 16.47
C SER A 46 -4.32 -6.57 16.11
N GLY A 47 -5.61 -6.87 15.93
CA GLY A 47 -6.63 -5.83 15.75
C GLY A 47 -6.58 -5.13 14.40
N LEU A 48 -5.95 -5.73 13.36
CA LEU A 48 -5.72 -5.07 12.08
C LEU A 48 -6.99 -4.40 11.53
N ARG A 49 -6.90 -3.10 11.25
CA ARG A 49 -7.95 -2.30 10.60
C ARG A 49 -7.46 -1.78 9.28
N ILE A 50 -8.30 -1.84 8.26
CA ILE A 50 -8.07 -1.15 6.99
C ILE A 50 -8.91 0.11 6.97
N VAL A 51 -8.31 1.24 6.63
CA VAL A 51 -8.96 2.54 6.57
C VAL A 51 -8.77 3.15 5.20
N GLU A 52 -9.89 3.34 4.51
CA GLU A 52 -10.00 3.95 3.20
C GLU A 52 -10.33 5.43 3.36
N VAL A 53 -9.37 6.31 3.11
CA VAL A 53 -9.52 7.75 3.28
C VAL A 53 -9.54 8.44 1.93
N GLY A 54 -10.52 9.31 1.70
CA GLY A 54 -10.64 10.06 0.45
C GLY A 54 -10.72 9.15 -0.78
N GLY A 55 -10.18 9.53 -1.93
CA GLY A 55 -10.18 8.66 -3.10
C GLY A 55 -10.03 9.41 -4.42
N ILE A 56 -10.19 8.70 -5.53
CA ILE A 56 -10.05 9.28 -6.87
C ILE A 56 -11.03 10.43 -7.12
N GLY A 57 -12.17 10.47 -6.43
CA GLY A 57 -13.12 11.58 -6.44
C GLY A 57 -12.59 12.90 -5.84
N ASN A 58 -11.39 12.89 -5.26
CA ASN A 58 -10.66 14.11 -4.89
C ASN A 58 -9.71 14.59 -5.99
N ILE A 59 -9.41 13.78 -7.02
CA ILE A 59 -8.61 14.16 -8.19
C ILE A 59 -9.51 14.48 -9.38
N TYR A 60 -10.50 13.62 -9.64
CA TYR A 60 -11.36 13.64 -10.82
C TYR A 60 -12.84 13.83 -10.42
N PRO A 61 -13.63 14.66 -11.13
CA PRO A 61 -13.27 15.45 -12.30
C PRO A 61 -12.52 16.74 -11.98
N VAL A 62 -12.63 17.26 -10.76
CA VAL A 62 -11.94 18.47 -10.31
C VAL A 62 -11.05 18.13 -9.14
N ILE A 63 -9.78 18.51 -9.21
CA ILE A 63 -8.83 18.33 -8.11
C ILE A 63 -9.27 19.17 -6.90
N LYS A 64 -9.42 18.52 -5.75
CA LYS A 64 -9.75 19.16 -4.47
C LYS A 64 -8.46 19.38 -3.67
N CYS A 65 -7.81 20.52 -3.94
CA CYS A 65 -6.51 20.85 -3.36
C CYS A 65 -6.52 21.12 -1.85
N ASP A 66 -7.69 21.19 -1.22
CA ASP A 66 -7.94 21.44 0.21
C ASP A 66 -8.10 20.16 1.05
N LYS A 67 -8.01 18.98 0.41
CA LYS A 67 -8.20 17.68 1.06
C LYS A 67 -6.94 17.20 1.76
N PHE A 68 -6.79 17.61 3.01
CA PHE A 68 -5.72 17.18 3.90
C PHE A 68 -6.24 16.30 5.04
N PHE A 69 -5.44 15.31 5.42
CA PHE A 69 -5.75 14.35 6.46
C PHE A 69 -4.52 14.12 7.34
N ASP A 70 -4.76 13.70 8.58
CA ASP A 70 -3.71 13.43 9.56
C ASP A 70 -3.79 11.97 10.02
N LEU A 71 -2.69 11.23 9.93
CA LEU A 71 -2.62 9.81 10.27
C LEU A 71 -3.04 9.52 11.73
N LYS A 72 -2.70 10.40 12.69
CA LYS A 72 -3.07 10.24 14.10
C LYS A 72 -4.56 10.51 14.32
N ALA A 73 -5.13 11.48 13.62
CA ALA A 73 -6.57 11.72 13.62
C ALA A 73 -7.32 10.53 13.01
N ILE A 74 -6.79 9.91 11.94
CA ILE A 74 -7.34 8.68 11.36
C ILE A 74 -7.30 7.53 12.37
N CYS A 75 -6.17 7.33 13.06
CA CYS A 75 -6.06 6.35 14.14
C CYS A 75 -7.19 6.48 15.17
N THR A 76 -7.45 7.71 15.61
CA THR A 76 -8.51 8.01 16.59
C THR A 76 -9.91 7.73 16.01
N LYS A 77 -10.19 8.14 14.77
CA LYS A 77 -11.49 7.92 14.10
C LYS A 77 -11.76 6.45 13.77
N SER A 78 -10.73 5.63 13.74
CA SER A 78 -10.82 4.19 13.49
C SER A 78 -10.62 3.38 14.77
N ASP A 79 -10.95 3.96 15.92
CA ASP A 79 -10.94 3.36 17.27
C ASP A 79 -9.58 2.80 17.71
N MET A 80 -8.48 3.14 17.04
CA MET A 80 -7.13 2.64 17.30
C MET A 80 -6.15 3.81 17.49
N PRO A 81 -6.33 4.65 18.53
CA PRO A 81 -5.53 5.86 18.68
C PRO A 81 -4.02 5.56 18.75
N ASN A 82 -3.62 4.38 19.25
CA ASN A 82 -2.24 3.95 19.35
C ASN A 82 -2.00 2.76 18.42
N ALA A 83 -1.56 3.05 17.20
CA ALA A 83 -1.38 2.05 16.15
C ALA A 83 -0.03 2.23 15.45
N PHE A 84 0.51 1.13 14.93
CA PHE A 84 1.42 1.19 13.79
C PHE A 84 0.58 1.31 12.52
N VAL A 85 0.94 2.29 11.69
CA VAL A 85 0.23 2.69 10.48
C VAL A 85 1.16 2.53 9.29
N PHE A 86 0.69 1.81 8.29
CA PHE A 86 1.36 1.73 7.00
C PHE A 86 0.36 1.70 5.84
N GLY A 87 0.82 2.01 4.64
CA GLY A 87 -0.01 1.91 3.44
C GLY A 87 0.30 2.97 2.39
N PRO A 88 -0.23 2.83 1.17
CA PRO A 88 -0.08 3.82 0.12
C PRO A 88 -1.01 5.03 0.31
N GLY A 89 -0.57 6.18 -0.16
CA GLY A 89 -1.39 7.39 -0.24
C GLY A 89 -0.70 8.50 -1.03
N ALA A 90 -1.38 9.64 -1.19
CA ALA A 90 -0.75 10.84 -1.75
C ALA A 90 -0.13 11.67 -0.61
N GLY A 91 1.12 12.08 -0.79
CA GLY A 91 1.89 12.77 0.25
C GLY A 91 1.40 14.20 0.52
N PRO A 92 1.80 14.77 1.68
CA PRO A 92 1.32 16.07 2.12
C PRO A 92 2.03 17.19 1.35
N TRP A 93 1.59 17.48 0.13
CA TRP A 93 2.23 18.53 -0.69
C TRP A 93 2.23 19.92 -0.04
N HIS A 94 1.32 20.20 0.88
CA HIS A 94 1.30 21.46 1.64
C HIS A 94 2.48 21.56 2.63
N VAL A 95 3.09 20.41 2.98
CA VAL A 95 4.33 20.32 3.78
C VAL A 95 5.55 20.15 2.88
N ILE A 96 5.46 19.30 1.86
CA ILE A 96 6.59 18.93 0.98
C ILE A 96 6.87 20.00 -0.09
N GLY A 97 5.88 20.83 -0.43
CA GLY A 97 5.95 21.85 -1.49
C GLY A 97 5.67 21.33 -2.90
N SER A 98 5.34 20.05 -3.07
CA SER A 98 5.02 19.44 -4.37
C SER A 98 4.09 18.23 -4.19
N ASN A 99 3.26 17.97 -5.20
CA ASN A 99 2.53 16.71 -5.30
C ASN A 99 3.51 15.53 -5.28
N CYS A 100 3.12 14.46 -4.60
CA CYS A 100 4.00 13.34 -4.31
C CYS A 100 3.23 12.09 -3.94
N GLU A 101 3.86 10.95 -4.17
CA GLU A 101 3.44 9.67 -3.60
C GLU A 101 3.90 9.57 -2.15
N MET A 102 3.16 8.84 -1.34
CA MET A 102 3.51 8.50 0.03
C MET A 102 3.43 6.99 0.26
N VAL A 103 4.45 6.45 0.92
CA VAL A 103 4.36 5.19 1.67
C VAL A 103 4.26 5.58 3.13
N ALA A 104 3.07 5.46 3.71
CA ALA A 104 2.85 5.74 5.12
C ALA A 104 3.68 4.77 5.97
N ASP A 105 4.38 5.32 6.95
CA ASP A 105 5.13 4.58 7.95
C ASP A 105 5.14 5.43 9.23
N ALA A 106 4.19 5.15 10.13
CA ALA A 106 4.03 5.89 11.37
C ALA A 106 3.70 4.95 12.53
N ASN A 107 4.47 5.03 13.60
CA ASN A 107 4.26 4.27 14.82
C ASN A 107 3.78 5.19 15.94
N PHE A 108 2.48 5.11 16.22
CA PHE A 108 1.81 5.80 17.32
C PHE A 108 1.54 4.89 18.52
N VAL A 109 2.08 3.67 18.55
CA VAL A 109 1.84 2.70 19.63
C VAL A 109 2.32 3.24 20.97
N ASN A 110 3.46 3.96 20.97
CA ASN A 110 3.89 4.74 22.11
C ASN A 110 3.40 6.20 21.98
N PRO A 111 2.30 6.61 22.65
CA PRO A 111 1.75 7.94 22.49
C PRO A 111 2.66 9.07 22.99
N SER A 112 3.62 8.79 23.90
CA SER A 112 4.58 9.79 24.35
C SER A 112 5.78 9.96 23.43
N ASN A 113 5.99 9.05 22.47
CA ASN A 113 7.08 9.12 21.51
C ASN A 113 6.64 8.56 20.15
N PRO A 114 5.75 9.27 19.44
CA PRO A 114 5.35 8.86 18.10
C PRO A 114 6.52 8.97 17.14
N VAL A 115 6.73 7.95 16.30
CA VAL A 115 7.78 7.94 15.29
C VAL A 115 7.14 7.92 13.91
N ILE A 116 7.45 8.90 13.08
CA ILE A 116 6.92 9.00 11.71
C ILE A 116 8.11 9.03 10.77
N ALA A 117 8.13 8.11 9.81
CA ALA A 117 9.18 7.97 8.82
C ALA A 117 8.60 7.62 7.44
N SER A 118 7.43 8.18 7.12
CA SER A 118 6.77 8.00 5.82
C SER A 118 7.70 8.37 4.66
N LYS A 119 7.73 7.53 3.63
CA LYS A 119 8.54 7.77 2.43
C LYS A 119 7.73 8.62 1.46
N ILE A 120 8.38 9.64 0.89
CA ILE A 120 7.81 10.57 -0.05
C ILE A 120 8.58 10.47 -1.36
N ILE A 121 7.85 10.24 -2.45
CA ILE A 121 8.43 10.20 -3.79
C ILE A 121 7.79 11.30 -4.60
N LYS A 122 8.61 12.23 -5.09
CA LYS A 122 8.15 13.34 -5.92
C LYS A 122 8.98 13.41 -7.19
N ILE A 123 8.36 13.94 -8.24
CA ILE A 123 9.00 14.10 -9.54
C ILE A 123 9.51 15.54 -9.69
N ASN A 124 10.60 15.69 -10.42
CA ASN A 124 11.16 17.00 -10.74
C ASN A 124 10.30 17.77 -11.75
N ALA A 125 10.57 19.07 -11.92
CA ALA A 125 9.73 19.96 -12.72
C ALA A 125 9.65 19.58 -14.21
N ASP A 126 10.67 18.92 -14.78
CA ASP A 126 10.67 18.47 -16.17
C ASP A 126 10.07 17.07 -16.37
N ASN A 127 9.61 16.44 -15.29
CA ASN A 127 9.00 15.12 -15.24
C ASN A 127 9.91 13.97 -15.71
N LYS A 128 11.23 14.12 -15.62
CA LYS A 128 12.19 13.11 -16.09
C LYS A 128 12.90 12.34 -14.98
N ALA A 129 12.91 12.88 -13.77
CA ALA A 129 13.54 12.25 -12.63
C ALA A 129 12.65 12.38 -11.39
N TYR A 130 12.82 11.45 -10.47
CA TYR A 130 12.14 11.46 -9.19
C TYR A 130 13.17 11.46 -8.06
N GLU A 131 12.75 11.89 -6.89
CA GLU A 131 13.53 11.80 -5.67
C GLU A 131 12.70 11.17 -4.56
N LEU A 132 13.35 10.30 -3.80
CA LEU A 132 12.82 9.68 -2.60
C LEU A 132 13.38 10.39 -1.38
N SER A 133 12.51 10.72 -0.45
CA SER A 133 12.85 11.30 0.84
C SER A 133 12.01 10.69 1.97
N THR A 134 12.37 10.98 3.21
CA THR A 134 11.56 10.61 4.38
C THR A 134 11.01 11.87 5.03
N THR A 135 9.75 11.84 5.48
CA THR A 135 9.12 12.92 6.24
C THR A 135 8.72 12.45 7.64
N ASN A 136 8.79 13.35 8.60
CA ASN A 136 8.26 13.17 9.95
C ASN A 136 6.85 13.76 10.12
N SER A 137 6.23 14.26 9.04
CA SER A 137 4.87 14.78 9.06
C SER A 137 3.83 13.64 9.12
N SER A 138 2.84 13.77 9.99
CA SER A 138 1.67 12.89 10.05
C SER A 138 0.64 13.16 8.97
N TYR A 139 0.81 14.21 8.17
CA TYR A 139 -0.18 14.60 7.17
C TYR A 139 -0.06 13.79 5.89
N PHE A 140 -1.17 13.67 5.18
CA PHE A 140 -1.25 13.25 3.79
C PHE A 140 -2.37 14.01 3.07
N SER A 141 -2.40 13.92 1.76
CA SER A 141 -3.38 14.63 0.92
C SER A 141 -4.25 13.66 0.14
N LEU A 142 -5.43 14.10 -0.30
CA LEU A 142 -6.37 13.42 -1.23
C LEU A 142 -6.90 12.06 -0.83
N MET A 143 -6.03 11.08 -0.64
CA MET A 143 -6.39 9.71 -0.38
C MET A 143 -5.26 8.91 0.28
N ALA A 144 -5.66 7.89 1.03
CA ALA A 144 -4.77 6.83 1.48
C ALA A 144 -5.56 5.54 1.75
N ASN A 145 -4.90 4.40 1.57
CA ASN A 145 -5.40 3.09 1.97
C ASN A 145 -4.48 2.60 3.07
N LEU A 146 -4.92 2.69 4.32
CA LEU A 146 -4.07 2.52 5.49
C LEU A 146 -4.39 1.23 6.22
N ALA A 147 -3.35 0.59 6.75
CA ALA A 147 -3.40 -0.53 7.67
C ALA A 147 -2.98 -0.04 9.06
N LEU A 148 -3.81 -0.28 10.06
CA LEU A 148 -3.59 0.10 11.45
C LEU A 148 -3.57 -1.17 12.29
N SER A 149 -2.51 -1.41 13.06
CA SER A 149 -2.43 -2.57 13.95
C SER A 149 -1.64 -2.26 15.21
N ASN A 150 -1.83 -3.08 16.26
CA ASN A 150 -1.05 -2.97 17.48
C ASN A 150 0.30 -3.68 17.35
N ALA A 151 1.35 -2.97 16.93
CA ALA A 151 2.68 -3.58 16.72
C ALA A 151 3.32 -4.18 18.00
N ASN A 152 2.80 -3.91 19.20
CA ASN A 152 3.27 -4.56 20.43
C ASN A 152 2.65 -5.94 20.66
N GLU A 153 1.62 -6.30 19.90
CA GLU A 153 0.93 -7.58 19.98
C GLU A 153 1.05 -8.30 18.64
N PRO A 154 2.06 -9.17 18.46
CA PRO A 154 2.25 -9.89 17.20
C PRO A 154 1.00 -10.68 16.82
N ALA A 155 0.54 -10.52 15.57
CA ALA A 155 -0.49 -11.37 15.00
C ALA A 155 0.14 -12.47 14.13
N ASP A 156 -0.66 -13.50 13.88
CA ASP A 156 -0.37 -14.40 12.78
C ASP A 156 -0.32 -13.61 11.46
N VAL A 157 0.50 -14.05 10.51
CA VAL A 157 0.51 -13.50 9.15
C VAL A 157 0.59 -14.64 8.16
N VAL A 158 0.18 -14.36 6.92
CA VAL A 158 0.43 -15.23 5.78
C VAL A 158 1.71 -14.78 5.11
N HIS A 159 2.72 -15.64 5.14
CA HIS A 159 3.93 -15.47 4.36
C HIS A 159 3.73 -16.01 2.94
N ILE A 160 4.05 -15.20 1.95
CA ILE A 160 3.95 -15.52 0.53
C ILE A 160 5.33 -15.34 -0.06
N HIS A 161 5.93 -16.42 -0.58
CA HIS A 161 7.21 -16.36 -1.30
C HIS A 161 7.07 -17.05 -2.66
N VAL A 162 7.15 -16.24 -3.71
CA VAL A 162 6.95 -16.69 -5.08
C VAL A 162 8.01 -16.12 -6.01
N LYS A 163 8.33 -16.88 -7.06
CA LYS A 163 9.23 -16.48 -8.14
C LYS A 163 8.56 -16.70 -9.46
N LYS A 164 9.04 -16.01 -10.49
CA LYS A 164 8.63 -16.17 -11.89
C LYS A 164 7.12 -16.03 -12.09
N ARG A 165 6.70 -14.91 -12.66
CA ARG A 165 5.30 -14.72 -13.07
C ARG A 165 4.98 -15.63 -14.27
N LEU A 166 3.93 -16.42 -14.13
CA LEU A 166 3.43 -17.42 -15.11
C LEU A 166 2.19 -16.93 -15.86
N THR A 167 1.57 -15.84 -15.42
CA THR A 167 0.35 -15.26 -16.02
C THR A 167 0.55 -13.77 -16.34
N ASP A 168 -0.47 -13.13 -16.90
CA ASP A 168 -0.53 -11.68 -17.12
C ASP A 168 -0.83 -10.88 -15.83
N THR A 169 -1.11 -11.56 -14.72
CA THR A 169 -1.64 -10.97 -13.49
C THR A 169 -0.50 -10.49 -12.58
N ASN A 170 -0.54 -9.23 -12.15
CA ASN A 170 0.46 -8.67 -11.24
C ASN A 170 0.35 -9.28 -9.81
N PHE A 171 1.35 -9.09 -8.96
CA PHE A 171 1.41 -9.78 -7.66
C PHE A 171 0.24 -9.42 -6.71
N PRO A 172 -0.05 -8.13 -6.41
CA PRO A 172 -1.25 -7.75 -5.65
C PRO A 172 -2.53 -8.32 -6.24
N GLU A 173 -2.69 -8.27 -7.56
CA GLU A 173 -3.87 -8.78 -8.23
C GLU A 173 -4.01 -10.32 -8.09
N SER A 174 -2.91 -11.07 -8.19
CA SER A 174 -2.90 -12.51 -7.98
C SER A 174 -3.37 -12.86 -6.56
N VAL A 175 -2.84 -12.16 -5.55
CA VAL A 175 -3.28 -12.35 -4.16
C VAL A 175 -4.78 -12.04 -4.02
N ARG A 176 -5.23 -10.92 -4.58
CA ARG A 176 -6.64 -10.51 -4.57
C ARG A 176 -7.55 -11.56 -5.19
N ARG A 177 -7.21 -12.05 -6.38
CA ARG A 177 -8.00 -13.05 -7.12
C ARG A 177 -8.07 -14.37 -6.35
N THR A 178 -6.96 -14.81 -5.76
CA THR A 178 -6.93 -16.03 -4.93
C THR A 178 -7.82 -15.90 -3.68
N VAL A 179 -7.79 -14.77 -2.98
CA VAL A 179 -8.70 -14.52 -1.84
C VAL A 179 -10.16 -14.44 -2.31
N GLY A 180 -10.43 -13.70 -3.38
CA GLY A 180 -11.78 -13.54 -3.94
C GLY A 180 -12.40 -14.86 -4.42
N ALA A 181 -11.61 -15.72 -5.08
CA ALA A 181 -12.06 -17.02 -5.55
C ALA A 181 -12.53 -17.93 -4.40
N TYR A 182 -11.89 -17.85 -3.24
CA TYR A 182 -12.26 -18.67 -2.09
C TYR A 182 -13.43 -18.09 -1.29
N TYR A 183 -13.40 -16.79 -0.99
CA TYR A 183 -14.42 -16.16 -0.15
C TYR A 183 -15.68 -15.73 -0.90
N GLY A 184 -15.64 -15.76 -2.24
CA GLY A 184 -16.74 -15.39 -3.11
C GLY A 184 -17.19 -13.94 -2.88
N LYS A 185 -18.47 -13.75 -2.59
CA LYS A 185 -19.07 -12.42 -2.34
C LYS A 185 -18.76 -11.85 -0.95
N ASN A 186 -18.13 -12.62 -0.06
CA ASN A 186 -17.77 -12.12 1.25
C ASN A 186 -16.56 -11.19 1.16
N LEU A 187 -16.71 -9.95 1.64
CA LEU A 187 -15.62 -9.00 1.72
C LEU A 187 -14.56 -9.49 2.71
N VAL A 188 -13.38 -9.77 2.18
CA VAL A 188 -12.15 -10.00 2.93
C VAL A 188 -11.18 -8.93 2.49
N SER A 189 -10.74 -8.11 3.43
CA SER A 189 -9.74 -7.08 3.19
C SER A 189 -8.46 -7.51 3.88
N ILE A 190 -7.34 -7.42 3.18
CA ILE A 190 -6.02 -7.77 3.70
C ILE A 190 -5.08 -6.60 3.48
N ALA A 191 -4.10 -6.48 4.36
CA ALA A 191 -3.00 -5.56 4.19
C ALA A 191 -1.68 -6.26 4.45
N GLY A 192 -0.62 -5.78 3.83
CA GLY A 192 0.68 -6.40 3.98
C GLY A 192 1.83 -5.55 3.49
N ILE A 193 3.02 -5.99 3.88
CA ILE A 193 4.28 -5.51 3.34
C ILE A 193 4.86 -6.63 2.48
N PHE A 194 5.30 -6.30 1.27
CA PHE A 194 6.04 -7.23 0.45
C PHE A 194 7.30 -6.60 -0.13
N LEU A 195 8.32 -7.42 -0.30
CA LEU A 195 9.60 -7.12 -0.91
C LEU A 195 9.60 -7.71 -2.31
N VAL A 196 9.85 -6.88 -3.31
CA VAL A 196 10.32 -7.35 -4.60
C VAL A 196 11.82 -7.59 -4.47
N LYS A 197 12.25 -8.85 -4.43
CA LYS A 197 13.66 -9.24 -4.20
C LYS A 197 14.50 -9.15 -5.46
N ALA A 198 13.89 -9.43 -6.60
CA ALA A 198 14.54 -9.43 -7.90
C ALA A 198 13.58 -8.95 -8.98
N GLY A 199 14.14 -8.35 -10.03
CA GLY A 199 13.40 -7.92 -11.20
C GLY A 199 13.27 -6.41 -11.37
N LYS A 200 12.52 -6.03 -12.40
CA LYS A 200 12.17 -4.66 -12.76
C LYS A 200 10.69 -4.44 -12.55
N ILE A 201 10.32 -3.26 -12.05
CA ILE A 201 8.95 -2.90 -11.69
C ILE A 201 8.55 -1.64 -12.46
N LYS A 202 7.33 -1.63 -12.99
CA LYS A 202 6.68 -0.43 -13.49
C LYS A 202 5.99 0.27 -12.31
N MET A 203 6.41 1.50 -12.03
CA MET A 203 5.74 2.36 -11.07
C MET A 203 5.41 3.71 -11.69
N HIS A 204 4.49 4.46 -11.09
CA HIS A 204 4.33 5.87 -11.42
C HIS A 204 4.67 6.77 -10.25
N VAL A 205 5.03 8.01 -10.58
CA VAL A 205 5.15 9.12 -9.64
C VAL A 205 4.32 10.26 -10.22
N MET A 206 3.35 10.74 -9.44
CA MET A 206 2.47 11.83 -9.86
C MET A 206 3.25 13.14 -10.06
N PRO A 207 3.08 13.82 -11.21
CA PRO A 207 3.47 15.22 -11.38
C PRO A 207 2.70 16.17 -10.49
N ASN A 208 3.09 17.44 -10.50
CA ASN A 208 2.22 18.49 -10.00
C ASN A 208 0.94 18.58 -10.84
N PHE A 209 -0.14 19.00 -10.19
CA PHE A 209 -1.39 19.32 -10.89
C PHE A 209 -1.16 20.54 -11.80
N PRO A 210 -1.79 20.58 -12.99
CA PRO A 210 -1.56 21.68 -13.93
C PRO A 210 -1.94 23.07 -13.36
N SER A 211 -2.98 23.13 -12.55
CA SER A 211 -3.40 24.31 -11.79
C SER A 211 -4.17 23.89 -10.54
N PRO A 212 -4.31 24.78 -9.53
CA PRO A 212 -5.32 24.60 -8.51
C PRO A 212 -6.70 24.44 -9.16
N ASN A 213 -7.51 23.49 -8.67
CA ASN A 213 -8.85 23.18 -9.18
C ASN A 213 -8.91 22.84 -10.69
N TYR A 214 -7.82 22.30 -11.26
CA TYR A 214 -7.84 21.77 -12.61
C TYR A 214 -9.00 20.79 -12.82
N CYS A 215 -9.73 20.97 -13.92
CA CYS A 215 -10.87 20.14 -14.30
C CYS A 215 -10.47 19.22 -15.45
N TRP A 216 -10.37 17.94 -15.15
CA TRP A 216 -10.09 16.89 -16.13
C TRP A 216 -11.32 16.66 -17.03
N LYS A 217 -11.09 16.60 -18.33
CA LYS A 217 -12.14 16.33 -19.33
C LYS A 217 -12.54 14.86 -19.36
N SER A 218 -11.62 13.97 -19.01
CA SER A 218 -11.83 12.52 -19.02
C SER A 218 -10.91 11.81 -18.04
N ALA A 219 -11.21 10.53 -17.76
CA ALA A 219 -10.30 9.65 -17.03
C ALA A 219 -9.01 9.34 -17.83
N ASP A 220 -9.04 9.47 -19.16
CA ASP A 220 -7.87 9.27 -20.01
C ASP A 220 -6.84 10.39 -19.79
N GLU A 221 -7.29 11.63 -19.62
CA GLU A 221 -6.42 12.77 -19.33
C GLU A 221 -5.66 12.59 -17.99
N VAL A 222 -6.34 12.02 -16.98
CA VAL A 222 -5.68 11.65 -15.71
C VAL A 222 -4.61 10.58 -15.96
N ARG A 223 -4.87 9.59 -16.81
CA ARG A 223 -3.91 8.52 -17.12
C ARG A 223 -2.70 9.02 -17.92
N GLU A 224 -2.88 9.97 -18.81
CA GLU A 224 -1.82 10.62 -19.61
C GLU A 224 -0.95 11.57 -18.78
N TRP A 225 -1.53 12.17 -17.73
CA TRP A 225 -0.81 13.00 -16.78
C TRP A 225 0.20 12.20 -15.96
N LEU A 226 -0.13 10.98 -15.54
CA LEU A 226 0.76 10.10 -14.77
C LEU A 226 2.08 9.84 -15.51
N LYS A 227 3.19 9.78 -14.75
CA LYS A 227 4.53 9.50 -15.30
C LYS A 227 5.03 8.17 -14.78
N TYR A 228 5.29 7.28 -15.71
CA TYR A 228 5.68 5.90 -15.44
C TYR A 228 7.18 5.74 -15.60
N PHE A 229 7.76 4.94 -14.71
CA PHE A 229 9.18 4.65 -14.65
C PHE A 229 9.39 3.15 -14.52
N GLU A 230 10.48 2.68 -15.11
CA GLU A 230 11.06 1.38 -14.79
C GLU A 230 12.00 1.55 -13.60
N MET A 231 11.75 0.78 -12.55
CA MET A 231 12.48 0.79 -11.29
C MET A 231 13.00 -0.62 -10.98
N SER A 232 13.98 -0.72 -10.09
CA SER A 232 14.73 -1.95 -9.84
C SER A 232 14.47 -2.51 -8.45
N ALA A 233 14.39 -3.82 -8.33
CA ALA A 233 14.52 -4.48 -7.04
C ALA A 233 15.92 -4.24 -6.41
N PRO A 234 16.05 -4.26 -5.07
CA PRO A 234 14.99 -4.52 -4.10
C PRO A 234 14.10 -3.30 -3.82
N VAL A 235 12.77 -3.48 -3.83
CA VAL A 235 11.80 -2.46 -3.41
C VAL A 235 10.81 -3.04 -2.40
N ILE A 236 10.52 -2.27 -1.37
CA ILE A 236 9.61 -2.60 -0.27
C ILE A 236 8.29 -1.92 -0.54
N CYS A 237 7.20 -2.66 -0.49
CA CYS A 237 5.88 -2.23 -0.92
C CYS A 237 4.86 -2.39 0.20
N ALA A 238 4.15 -1.31 0.51
CA ALA A 238 2.99 -1.33 1.40
C ALA A 238 1.72 -1.49 0.58
N CYS A 239 0.89 -2.47 0.94
CA CYS A 239 -0.21 -2.95 0.11
C CYS A 239 -1.51 -3.10 0.91
N VAL A 240 -2.62 -2.65 0.32
CA VAL A 240 -3.98 -2.91 0.78
C VAL A 240 -4.77 -3.53 -0.36
N ILE A 241 -5.51 -4.61 -0.05
CA ILE A 241 -6.28 -5.40 -1.02
C ILE A 241 -7.67 -5.70 -0.45
N HIS A 242 -8.70 -5.60 -1.30
CA HIS A 242 -10.06 -6.04 -1.03
C HIS A 242 -10.44 -7.18 -1.99
N SER A 243 -11.01 -8.26 -1.47
CA SER A 243 -11.33 -9.47 -2.26
C SER A 243 -12.44 -9.27 -3.28
N THR A 244 -13.42 -8.43 -2.93
CA THR A 244 -14.60 -8.13 -3.75
C THR A 244 -14.90 -6.65 -3.66
N ASN A 245 -15.49 -6.10 -4.72
CA ASN A 245 -15.95 -4.74 -4.73
C ASN A 245 -17.11 -4.57 -3.74
N ASN A 246 -17.17 -3.41 -3.10
CA ASN A 246 -18.30 -2.95 -2.34
C ASN A 246 -18.68 -1.57 -2.89
N GLU A 247 -19.71 -1.53 -3.74
CA GLU A 247 -20.12 -0.32 -4.45
C GLU A 247 -20.55 0.79 -3.49
N GLU A 248 -21.23 0.44 -2.40
CA GLU A 248 -21.69 1.41 -1.37
C GLU A 248 -20.51 2.11 -0.69
N ARG A 249 -19.39 1.42 -0.50
CA ARG A 249 -18.19 1.94 0.16
C ARG A 249 -17.13 2.48 -0.80
N LYS A 250 -17.30 2.26 -2.11
CA LYS A 250 -16.34 2.65 -3.17
C LYS A 250 -14.90 2.28 -2.83
N LEU A 251 -14.68 1.02 -2.41
CA LEU A 251 -13.36 0.53 -1.99
C LEU A 251 -12.42 0.44 -3.19
N ARG A 252 -11.15 0.81 -3.00
CA ARG A 252 -10.12 0.65 -4.02
C ARG A 252 -9.55 -0.76 -3.93
N MET A 253 -9.97 -1.63 -4.85
CA MET A 253 -9.68 -3.08 -4.85
C MET A 253 -8.23 -3.47 -4.54
N GLU A 254 -7.26 -2.71 -5.06
CA GLU A 254 -5.85 -2.85 -4.73
C GLU A 254 -5.16 -1.49 -4.77
N HIS A 255 -4.29 -1.25 -3.80
CA HIS A 255 -3.45 -0.06 -3.76
C HIS A 255 -2.09 -0.46 -3.18
N THR A 256 -1.02 -0.11 -3.89
CA THR A 256 0.35 -0.46 -3.48
C THR A 256 1.32 0.66 -3.84
N HIS A 257 2.06 1.16 -2.86
CA HIS A 257 3.20 2.07 -3.08
C HIS A 257 4.47 1.43 -2.54
N CYS A 258 5.59 1.72 -3.17
CA CYS A 258 6.89 1.14 -2.82
C CYS A 258 7.98 2.19 -2.60
N TYR A 259 9.07 1.77 -1.95
CA TYR A 259 10.29 2.52 -1.73
C TYR A 259 11.51 1.58 -1.74
N SER A 260 12.71 2.14 -1.85
CA SER A 260 13.97 1.41 -1.69
C SER A 260 15.05 2.29 -1.07
N GLU A 261 16.12 1.64 -0.61
CA GLU A 261 17.33 2.32 -0.13
C GLU A 261 18.13 2.98 -1.26
N HIS A 262 17.93 2.57 -2.51
CA HIS A 262 18.63 3.13 -3.67
C HIS A 262 17.86 4.26 -4.38
N GLY A 263 16.74 4.71 -3.79
CA GLY A 263 16.00 5.90 -4.25
C GLY A 263 14.83 5.62 -5.19
N ASP A 264 14.55 4.36 -5.52
CA ASP A 264 13.39 3.98 -6.32
C ASP A 264 12.13 3.91 -5.45
N GLY A 265 11.00 4.31 -5.99
CA GLY A 265 9.71 4.23 -5.30
C GLY A 265 8.58 4.93 -6.04
N GLY A 266 7.37 4.76 -5.53
CA GLY A 266 6.17 5.31 -6.13
C GLY A 266 5.03 4.30 -6.13
N HIS A 267 4.06 4.50 -7.01
CA HIS A 267 2.87 3.68 -7.10
C HIS A 267 3.09 2.45 -8.00
N TYR A 268 3.00 1.26 -7.43
CA TYR A 268 3.22 -0.01 -8.13
C TYR A 268 2.12 -0.31 -9.16
N HIS A 269 2.53 -0.78 -10.35
CA HIS A 269 1.61 -1.33 -11.36
C HIS A 269 1.85 -2.82 -11.59
N CYS A 270 3.07 -3.21 -11.98
CA CYS A 270 3.42 -4.59 -12.28
C CYS A 270 4.93 -4.80 -12.35
N ASP A 271 5.39 -6.05 -12.33
CA ASP A 271 6.73 -6.38 -12.81
C ASP A 271 6.83 -6.35 -14.33
N LEU A 272 8.02 -5.99 -14.79
CA LEU A 272 8.43 -5.94 -16.20
C LEU A 272 9.36 -7.10 -16.56
N SER A 273 9.77 -7.91 -15.58
CA SER A 273 10.72 -9.01 -15.75
C SER A 273 10.15 -10.33 -15.24
N PRO A 274 9.07 -10.85 -15.87
CA PRO A 274 8.29 -11.98 -15.36
C PRO A 274 9.13 -13.24 -15.13
N GLU A 275 10.19 -13.47 -15.91
CA GLU A 275 11.03 -14.67 -15.79
C GLU A 275 11.91 -14.72 -14.54
N ILE A 276 12.30 -13.55 -14.00
CA ILE A 276 13.24 -13.44 -12.88
C ILE A 276 12.64 -12.80 -11.63
N VAL A 277 11.42 -12.27 -11.71
CA VAL A 277 10.80 -11.58 -10.59
C VAL A 277 10.66 -12.51 -9.38
N GLU A 278 10.95 -11.97 -8.20
CA GLU A 278 10.80 -12.68 -6.93
C GLU A 278 10.11 -11.76 -5.92
N TYR A 279 9.03 -12.26 -5.33
CA TYR A 279 8.23 -11.56 -4.32
C TYR A 279 8.26 -12.32 -3.01
N GLU A 280 8.44 -11.60 -1.91
CA GLU A 280 8.32 -12.11 -0.55
C GLU A 280 7.47 -11.15 0.29
N GLY A 281 6.33 -11.58 0.80
CA GLY A 281 5.42 -10.71 1.53
C GLY A 281 4.73 -11.35 2.72
N TYR A 282 4.27 -10.49 3.62
CA TYR A 282 3.54 -10.83 4.84
C TYR A 282 2.22 -10.07 4.84
N PHE A 283 1.12 -10.82 4.89
CA PHE A 283 -0.24 -10.25 4.83
C PHE A 283 -1.08 -10.74 6.00
N ALA A 284 -1.98 -9.88 6.48
CA ALA A 284 -2.98 -10.23 7.47
C ALA A 284 -4.37 -9.73 7.05
N PRO A 285 -5.45 -10.46 7.39
CA PRO A 285 -6.82 -9.99 7.22
C PRO A 285 -7.18 -8.93 8.24
N ALA A 286 -7.91 -7.92 7.80
CA ALA A 286 -8.46 -6.91 8.69
C ALA A 286 -9.68 -7.46 9.46
N GLU A 287 -9.75 -7.10 10.74
CA GLU A 287 -10.92 -7.32 11.60
C GLU A 287 -12.02 -6.31 11.31
N SER A 288 -11.66 -5.12 10.80
CA SER A 288 -12.62 -4.07 10.45
C SER A 288 -12.11 -3.21 9.30
N VAL A 289 -13.06 -2.70 8.51
CA VAL A 289 -12.81 -1.78 7.39
C VAL A 289 -13.56 -0.49 7.64
N TYR A 290 -12.84 0.63 7.67
CA TYR A 290 -13.37 1.97 7.84
C TYR A 290 -13.29 2.72 6.51
N ARG A 291 -14.29 3.55 6.24
CA ARG A 291 -14.31 4.45 5.09
C ARG A 291 -14.52 5.88 5.59
N ILE A 292 -13.57 6.76 5.31
CA ILE A 292 -13.56 8.16 5.76
C ILE A 292 -13.47 9.07 4.54
N ASP A 293 -14.34 10.09 4.47
CA ASP A 293 -14.48 10.98 3.29
C ASP A 293 -14.82 10.17 2.02
N LEU A 294 -16.05 9.67 1.95
CA LEU A 294 -16.56 8.91 0.80
C LEU A 294 -16.72 9.83 -0.41
N VAL A 295 -15.81 9.68 -1.38
CA VAL A 295 -15.78 10.44 -2.65
C VAL A 295 -15.77 9.49 -3.84
#